data_AF-A0A151T3W4-F1
#
_entry.id   AF-A0A151T3W4-F1
#
_cell.length_a   1.000
_cell.length_b   1.000
_cell.length_c   1.000
_cell.angle_alpha   90.00
_cell.angle_beta   90.00
_cell.angle_gamma   90.00
#
_symmetry.space_group_name_H-M   'P 1'
#
loop_
_entity.id
_entity.type
_entity.pdbx_description
1 polymer ?
#
loop_
_entity_poly.entity_id
_entity_poly.type
_entity_poly.pdbx_seq_one_letter_code
_entity_poly.pdbx_strand_id
1 'polypeptide(L)'
;MNKTLIERVRCMLFEAKLPKQFWGETWYMVVHVINLSLAIALNSEVPNKIWFGKNVKYDYLRVFSCKAFVLVPKDERSKLDTKTRQCIFIGYGEDEFGCKFYDPIEKKLIRSRDMKFMED
;
A
#
# COMPACT_ATOMS: atom_id res chain seq x y z
N MET A 1 20.35 -1.07 10.22
CA MET A 1 18.96 -1.08 9.71
C MET A 1 18.86 -0.57 8.26
N ASN A 2 19.50 0.54 7.91
CA ASN A 2 19.37 1.15 6.56
C ASN A 2 19.68 0.20 5.40
N LYS A 3 20.75 -0.61 5.49
CA LYS A 3 21.07 -1.63 4.47
C LYS A 3 19.92 -2.64 4.28
N THR A 4 19.37 -3.15 5.37
CA THR A 4 18.24 -4.11 5.34
C THR A 4 16.99 -3.51 4.70
N LEU A 5 16.68 -2.25 4.99
CA LEU A 5 15.53 -1.56 4.39
C LEU A 5 15.70 -1.40 2.88
N ILE A 6 16.88 -0.97 2.42
CA ILE A 6 17.18 -0.82 0.99
C ILE A 6 17.06 -2.16 0.25
N GLU A 7 17.60 -3.25 0.79
CA GLU A 7 17.48 -4.56 0.13
C GLU A 7 16.02 -5.03 0.06
N ARG A 8 15.23 -4.84 1.13
CA ARG A 8 13.80 -5.15 1.12
C ARG A 8 13.03 -4.33 0.07
N VAL A 9 13.33 -3.03 -0.04
CA VAL A 9 12.74 -2.18 -1.08
C VAL A 9 13.09 -2.67 -2.48
N ARG A 10 14.34 -3.07 -2.71
CA ARG A 10 14.77 -3.65 -4.00
C ARG A 10 14.01 -4.93 -4.33
N CYS A 11 13.92 -5.86 -3.38
CA CYS A 11 13.18 -7.11 -3.56
C CYS A 11 11.70 -6.84 -3.86
N MET A 12 11.07 -5.95 -3.09
CA MET A 12 9.65 -5.64 -3.22
C MET A 12 9.33 -4.94 -4.56
N LEU A 13 10.18 -4.01 -5.01
CA LEU A 13 10.06 -3.40 -6.34
C LEU A 13 10.22 -4.41 -7.48
N PHE A 14 11.19 -5.32 -7.34
CA PHE A 14 11.45 -6.36 -8.33
C PHE A 14 10.25 -7.28 -8.49
N GLU A 15 9.70 -7.79 -7.38
CA GLU A 15 8.52 -8.66 -7.38
C GLU A 15 7.28 -7.93 -7.91
N ALA A 16 7.09 -6.68 -7.48
CA ALA A 16 5.99 -5.83 -7.92
C ALA A 16 6.04 -5.43 -9.39
N LYS A 17 7.18 -5.65 -10.09
CA LYS A 17 7.46 -5.17 -11.44
C LYS A 17 7.24 -3.66 -11.60
N LEU A 18 7.52 -2.89 -10.54
CA LEU A 18 7.40 -1.44 -10.53
C LEU A 18 8.75 -0.77 -10.84
N PRO A 19 8.76 0.37 -11.56
CA PRO A 19 10.00 1.08 -11.82
C PRO A 19 10.59 1.68 -10.55
N LYS A 20 11.90 1.94 -10.56
CA LYS A 20 12.66 2.49 -9.42
C LYS A 20 12.10 3.81 -8.88
N GLN A 21 11.33 4.54 -9.67
CA GLN A 21 10.66 5.79 -9.25
C GLN A 21 9.73 5.59 -8.04
N PHE A 22 9.18 4.38 -7.85
CA PHE A 22 8.31 4.05 -6.71
C PHE A 22 9.08 3.66 -5.43
N TRP A 23 10.40 3.83 -5.38
CA TRP A 23 11.21 3.44 -4.22
C TRP A 23 10.75 4.09 -2.92
N GLY A 24 10.31 5.35 -2.96
CA GLY A 24 9.83 6.07 -1.77
C GLY A 24 8.54 5.46 -1.21
N GLU A 25 7.57 5.16 -2.07
CA GLU A 25 6.33 4.51 -1.64
C GLU A 25 6.56 3.06 -1.18
N THR A 26 7.45 2.35 -1.87
CA THR A 26 7.86 0.99 -1.46
C THR A 26 8.55 1.02 -0.10
N TRP A 27 9.36 2.04 0.18
CA TRP A 27 10.00 2.22 1.48
C TRP A 27 8.97 2.34 2.61
N TYR A 28 7.93 3.15 2.44
CA TYR A 28 6.85 3.26 3.42
C TYR A 28 6.15 1.92 3.65
N MET A 29 5.86 1.17 2.57
CA MET A 29 5.26 -0.16 2.70
C MET A 29 6.17 -1.15 3.44
N VAL A 30 7.48 -1.16 3.14
CA VAL A 30 8.46 -2.01 3.83
C VAL A 30 8.50 -1.70 5.32
N VAL A 31 8.56 -0.41 5.70
CA VAL A 31 8.56 0.00 7.11
C VAL A 31 7.24 -0.37 7.79
N HIS A 32 6.11 -0.17 7.11
CA HIS A 32 4.80 -0.54 7.62
C HIS A 32 4.72 -2.04 7.94
N VAL A 33 5.12 -2.91 6.99
CA VAL A 33 5.14 -4.36 7.19
C VAL A 33 6.12 -4.78 8.30
N ILE A 34 7.30 -4.17 8.38
CA ILE A 34 8.27 -4.44 9.46
C ILE A 34 7.67 -4.17 10.83
N ASN A 35 6.98 -3.04 10.99
CA ASN A 35 6.37 -2.67 12.27
C ASN A 35 5.22 -3.60 12.69
N LEU A 36 4.63 -4.32 11.74
CA LEU A 36 3.54 -5.30 11.97
C LEU A 36 4.04 -6.75 12.02
N SER A 37 5.31 -6.99 11.73
CA SER A 37 5.94 -8.31 11.75
C SER A 37 6.47 -8.63 13.14
N LEU A 38 6.50 -9.92 13.49
CA LEU A 38 7.15 -10.38 14.72
C LEU A 38 8.64 -10.08 14.66
N ALA A 39 9.20 -9.57 15.76
CA ALA A 39 10.61 -9.26 15.87
C ALA A 39 11.26 -10.15 16.93
N ILE A 40 12.23 -10.98 16.53
CA ILE A 40 12.97 -11.87 17.45
C ILE A 40 13.65 -11.07 18.57
N ALA A 41 14.22 -9.90 18.23
CA ALA A 41 14.84 -8.99 19.19
C ALA A 41 13.86 -8.44 20.26
N LEU A 42 12.55 -8.58 20.03
CA LEU A 42 11.48 -8.19 20.94
C LEU A 42 10.76 -9.42 21.53
N ASN A 43 11.47 -10.54 21.72
CA ASN A 43 10.88 -11.81 22.19
C ASN A 43 9.73 -12.30 21.31
N SER A 44 9.85 -12.10 19.99
CA SER A 44 8.82 -12.44 19.00
C SER A 44 7.51 -11.67 19.18
N GLU A 45 7.53 -10.50 19.83
CA GLU A 45 6.41 -9.55 19.84
C GLU A 45 6.42 -8.65 18.60
N VAL A 46 5.28 -7.99 18.35
CA VAL A 46 5.09 -7.05 17.23
C VAL A 46 5.48 -5.64 17.67
N PRO A 47 6.39 -4.94 16.97
CA PRO A 47 6.83 -3.58 17.34
C PRO A 47 5.68 -2.60 17.53
N ASN A 48 4.69 -2.59 16.63
CA ASN A 48 3.52 -1.72 16.72
C ASN A 48 2.72 -1.97 18.01
N LYS A 49 2.53 -3.23 18.40
CA LYS A 49 1.86 -3.60 19.66
C LYS A 49 2.62 -3.09 20.87
N ILE A 50 3.95 -3.18 20.87
CA ILE A 50 4.79 -2.68 21.97
C ILE A 50 4.72 -1.16 22.07
N TRP A 51 4.82 -0.45 20.95
CA TRP A 51 4.86 1.01 20.94
C TRP A 51 3.52 1.66 21.27
N PHE A 52 2.41 1.09 20.78
CA PHE A 52 1.09 1.69 20.92
C PHE A 52 0.18 0.98 21.93
N GLY A 53 0.63 -0.13 22.51
CA GLY A 53 -0.12 -0.91 23.51
C GLY A 53 -1.42 -1.55 22.99
N LYS A 54 -1.61 -1.60 21.67
CA LYS A 54 -2.82 -2.12 21.02
C LYS A 54 -2.50 -3.35 20.19
N ASN A 55 -3.40 -4.33 20.23
CA ASN A 55 -3.29 -5.49 19.35
C ASN A 55 -3.44 -5.06 17.89
N VAL A 56 -2.58 -5.63 17.04
CA VAL A 56 -2.57 -5.38 15.60
C VAL A 56 -3.65 -6.22 14.94
N LYS A 57 -4.43 -5.61 14.05
CA LYS A 57 -5.33 -6.31 13.13
C LYS A 57 -4.62 -6.47 11.80
N TYR A 58 -4.76 -7.63 11.15
CA TYR A 58 -4.11 -7.90 9.87
C TYR A 58 -5.08 -7.88 8.68
N ASP A 59 -6.39 -7.85 8.94
CA ASP A 59 -7.45 -7.94 7.92
C ASP A 59 -7.43 -6.81 6.88
N TYR A 60 -6.81 -5.68 7.22
CA TYR A 60 -6.66 -4.54 6.33
C TYR A 60 -5.42 -4.65 5.43
N LEU A 61 -4.52 -5.60 5.70
CA LEU A 61 -3.32 -5.77 4.88
C LEU A 61 -3.68 -6.22 3.47
N ARG A 62 -3.03 -5.58 2.50
CA ARG A 62 -3.18 -5.80 1.08
C ARG A 62 -1.82 -6.05 0.43
N VAL A 63 -1.84 -6.83 -0.64
CA VAL A 63 -0.66 -7.20 -1.42
C VAL A 63 -0.17 -5.97 -2.18
N PHE A 64 1.06 -5.57 -1.94
CA PHE A 64 1.66 -4.44 -2.64
C PHE A 64 1.74 -4.71 -4.15
N SER A 65 1.47 -3.69 -4.96
CA SER A 65 1.37 -3.79 -6.42
C SER A 65 0.21 -4.66 -6.93
N CYS A 66 -0.75 -5.03 -6.07
CA CYS A 66 -1.95 -5.71 -6.55
C CYS A 66 -2.83 -4.79 -7.39
N LYS A 67 -3.62 -5.40 -8.27
CA LYS A 67 -4.61 -4.71 -9.06
C LYS A 67 -5.76 -4.28 -8.16
N ALA A 68 -6.21 -3.04 -8.30
CA ALA A 68 -7.37 -2.52 -7.59
C ALA A 68 -8.27 -1.72 -8.52
N PHE A 69 -9.56 -1.69 -8.23
CA PHE A 69 -10.53 -0.82 -8.87
C PHE A 69 -10.92 0.29 -7.92
N VAL A 70 -10.61 1.52 -8.26
CA VAL A 70 -10.90 2.72 -7.47
C VAL A 70 -12.15 3.39 -8.02
N LEU A 71 -13.09 3.75 -7.14
CA LEU A 71 -14.32 4.46 -7.52
C LEU A 71 -13.98 5.86 -8.04
N VAL A 72 -14.53 6.22 -9.20
CA VAL A 72 -14.45 7.58 -9.75
C VAL A 72 -15.54 8.43 -9.07
N PRO A 73 -15.19 9.60 -8.50
CA PRO A 73 -16.14 10.53 -7.91
C PRO A 73 -17.28 10.88 -8.86
N LYS A 74 -18.47 11.15 -8.32
CA LYS A 74 -19.65 11.48 -9.13
C LYS A 74 -19.45 12.75 -9.95
N ASP A 75 -18.68 13.70 -9.43
CA ASP A 75 -18.45 15.00 -10.07
C ASP A 75 -17.44 14.91 -11.23
N GLU A 76 -16.68 13.81 -11.31
CA GLU A 76 -15.72 13.54 -12.38
C GLU A 76 -16.28 12.64 -13.49
N ARG A 77 -17.59 12.31 -13.45
CA ARG A 77 -18.20 11.37 -14.40
C ARG A 77 -19.58 11.84 -14.86
N SER A 78 -19.85 11.65 -16.15
CA SER A 78 -21.14 11.87 -16.78
C SER A 78 -22.03 10.62 -16.73
N LYS A 79 -23.29 10.77 -17.16
CA LYS A 79 -24.23 9.64 -17.26
C LYS A 79 -23.67 8.60 -18.25
N LEU A 80 -23.60 7.33 -17.81
CA LEU A 80 -23.04 6.17 -18.53
C LEU A 80 -21.51 6.03 -18.53
N ASP A 81 -20.76 6.97 -17.96
CA ASP A 81 -19.32 6.82 -17.81
C ASP A 81 -18.94 5.66 -16.87
N THR A 82 -17.77 5.09 -17.09
CA THR A 82 -17.21 4.04 -16.24
C THR A 82 -17.12 4.51 -14.79
N LYS A 83 -17.66 3.71 -13.87
CA LYS A 83 -17.71 4.07 -12.44
C LYS A 83 -16.39 3.89 -11.71
N THR A 84 -15.47 3.11 -12.27
CA THR A 84 -14.22 2.72 -11.60
C THR A 84 -13.02 2.85 -12.53
N ARG A 85 -11.87 3.25 -12.00
CA ARG A 85 -10.58 3.20 -12.69
C ARG A 85 -9.77 2.02 -12.17
N GLN A 86 -9.09 1.32 -13.08
CA GLN A 86 -8.15 0.27 -12.70
C GLN A 86 -6.82 0.91 -12.31
N CYS A 87 -6.36 0.64 -11.10
CA CYS A 87 -5.12 1.17 -10.56
C CYS A 87 -4.28 0.05 -9.92
N ILE A 88 -3.05 0.39 -9.56
CA ILE A 88 -2.12 -0.47 -8.84
C ILE A 88 -2.06 0.00 -7.39
N PHE A 89 -2.19 -0.89 -6.41
CA PHE A 89 -2.04 -0.52 -5.01
C PHE A 89 -0.57 -0.24 -4.67
N ILE A 90 -0.31 0.94 -4.10
CA ILE A 90 1.05 1.42 -3.81
C ILE A 90 1.29 1.57 -2.30
N GLY A 91 0.26 1.55 -1.47
CA GLY A 91 0.42 1.55 -0.02
C GLY A 91 -0.69 2.27 0.70
N TYR A 92 -0.56 2.38 2.01
CA TYR A 92 -1.54 3.08 2.85
C TYR A 92 -1.25 4.58 2.84
N GLY A 93 -2.31 5.38 2.80
CA GLY A 93 -2.25 6.81 3.11
C GLY A 93 -2.13 7.02 4.61
N GLU A 94 -1.76 8.24 5.00
CA GLU A 94 -1.87 8.69 6.39
C GLU A 94 -3.35 8.70 6.79
N ASP A 95 -3.65 8.43 8.06
CA ASP A 95 -4.93 7.98 8.65
C ASP A 95 -6.22 8.44 7.94
N GLU A 96 -6.32 9.70 7.51
CA GLU A 96 -7.51 10.27 6.88
C GLU A 96 -7.59 10.07 5.35
N PHE A 97 -6.53 9.65 4.68
CA PHE A 97 -6.46 9.69 3.22
C PHE A 97 -6.70 8.36 2.50
N GLY A 98 -7.07 7.30 3.24
CA GLY A 98 -7.37 5.99 2.65
C GLY A 98 -6.13 5.30 2.11
N CYS A 99 -6.27 4.55 1.01
CA CYS A 99 -5.17 3.88 0.33
C CYS A 99 -4.62 4.72 -0.82
N LYS A 100 -3.33 4.55 -1.12
CA LYS A 100 -2.65 5.13 -2.28
C LYS A 100 -2.62 4.13 -3.43
N PHE A 101 -2.92 4.63 -4.60
CA PHE A 101 -2.95 3.89 -5.84
C PHE A 101 -2.14 4.63 -6.92
N TYR A 102 -1.65 3.90 -7.90
CA TYR A 102 -1.08 4.46 -9.11
C TYR A 102 -1.96 4.11 -10.30
N ASP A 103 -2.38 5.13 -11.03
CA ASP A 103 -3.05 4.98 -12.32
C ASP A 103 -2.00 4.90 -13.43
N PRO A 104 -1.82 3.74 -14.09
CA PRO A 104 -0.82 3.59 -15.15
C PRO A 104 -1.19 4.32 -16.44
N ILE A 105 -2.47 4.68 -16.64
CA ILE A 105 -2.97 5.38 -17.82
C ILE A 105 -2.68 6.88 -17.66
N GLU A 106 -3.14 7.47 -16.55
CA GLU A 106 -2.91 8.90 -16.27
C GLU A 106 -1.52 9.19 -15.72
N LYS A 107 -0.77 8.16 -15.30
CA LYS A 107 0.53 8.26 -14.63
C LYS A 107 0.49 9.12 -13.37
N LYS A 108 -0.58 8.97 -12.59
CA LYS A 108 -0.82 9.75 -11.36
C LYS A 108 -0.99 8.86 -10.15
N LEU A 109 -0.58 9.40 -9.00
CA LEU A 109 -0.95 8.83 -7.71
C LEU A 109 -2.35 9.32 -7.32
N ILE A 110 -3.21 8.37 -6.97
CA ILE A 110 -4.58 8.58 -6.53
C ILE A 110 -4.70 8.15 -5.08
N ARG A 111 -5.47 8.88 -4.29
CA ARG A 111 -5.84 8.50 -2.92
C ARG A 111 -7.33 8.25 -2.88
N SER A 112 -7.74 7.11 -2.32
CA SER A 112 -9.15 6.78 -2.20
C SER A 112 -9.41 5.82 -1.05
N ARG A 113 -10.63 5.92 -0.48
CA ARG A 113 -11.20 4.95 0.48
C ARG A 113 -12.18 3.98 -0.18
N ASP A 114 -12.64 4.32 -1.37
CA ASP A 114 -13.63 3.55 -2.12
C ASP A 114 -12.91 2.75 -3.21
N MET A 115 -12.51 1.54 -2.85
CA MET A 115 -11.78 0.65 -3.73
C MET A 115 -12.19 -0.82 -3.54
N LYS A 116 -11.90 -1.62 -4.56
CA LYS A 116 -11.93 -3.08 -4.48
C LYS A 116 -10.59 -3.65 -4.95
N PHE A 117 -9.93 -4.41 -4.08
CA PHE A 117 -8.70 -5.12 -4.40
C PHE A 117 -9.01 -6.41 -5.16
N MET A 118 -8.18 -6.73 -6.15
CA MET A 118 -8.19 -7.96 -6.91
C MET A 118 -6.92 -8.72 -6.55
N GLU A 119 -7.04 -9.51 -5.49
CA GLU A 119 -5.98 -10.34 -4.92
C GLU A 119 -6.44 -11.78 -5.12
N ASP A 120 -5.90 -12.44 -6.14
CA ASP A 120 -6.16 -13.86 -6.45
C ASP A 120 -5.05 -14.74 -5.87
#